data_AF-A0A7X8AQL9-F1
#
_entry.id   AF-A0A7X8AQL9-F1
#
_cell.length_a   1.000
_cell.length_b   1.000
_cell.length_c   1.000
_cell.angle_alpha   90.00
_cell.angle_beta   90.00
_cell.angle_gamma   90.00
#
_symmetry.space_group_name_H-M   'P 1'
#
loop_
_entity.id
_entity.type
_entity.pdbx_description
1 polymer ?
#
loop_
_entity_poly.entity_id
_entity_poly.type
_entity_poly.pdbx_seq_one_letter_code
_entity_poly.pdbx_strand_id
1 'polypeptide(L)'
;MRRTKTFFTALLGSIMAATTTMQAFAVPTNGPGSLPPGQRIAAVDPYVTALEKRGFEVLEGDFTLWGIDQCPGSFELMGSCYFNNPTAPYDFAVVPPWTDEYTDPATEGAFGLDENGVGSVYRLDPNEAILVFGTLPPEAAYFGMQSYSFSRKGDYATDNPTYEFLNALGAKEIFFHEIPRNTERIGAFNSLSNSVNNVVIERQSGSTWNQVRYFVITPDRYLDKQVRQVLHRLGVAQKDIFSEAIPSERYCQDLWMRSFRRLPPGGSWGGPGRARCGRRGVRRVCRCGTSRRLGR
;
A
#
# COMPACT_ATOMS: atom_id res chain seq x y z
N MET A 1 20.24 -46.70 50.11
CA MET A 1 20.65 -45.31 49.81
C MET A 1 20.82 -45.15 48.30
N ARG A 2 19.77 -44.71 47.60
CA ARG A 2 19.78 -44.46 46.15
C ARG A 2 20.09 -42.99 45.89
N ARG A 3 21.01 -42.76 44.95
CA ARG A 3 21.40 -41.45 44.41
C ARG A 3 20.27 -40.87 43.58
N THR A 4 20.02 -39.57 43.72
CA THR A 4 19.36 -38.77 42.68
C THR A 4 20.21 -37.53 42.46
N LYS A 5 20.92 -37.48 41.32
CA LYS A 5 21.59 -36.30 40.82
C LYS A 5 20.59 -35.55 39.95
N THR A 6 20.25 -34.33 40.33
CA THR A 6 19.39 -33.43 39.56
C THR A 6 20.19 -32.89 38.38
N PHE A 7 19.84 -33.31 37.16
CA PHE A 7 20.32 -32.67 35.93
C PHE A 7 19.38 -31.50 35.62
N PHE A 8 19.91 -30.27 35.68
CA PHE A 8 19.25 -29.09 35.13
C PHE A 8 19.58 -29.03 33.64
N THR A 9 18.66 -29.46 32.79
CA THR A 9 18.72 -29.24 31.35
C THR A 9 18.23 -27.82 31.08
N ALA A 10 19.16 -26.87 30.93
CA ALA A 10 18.84 -25.56 30.38
C ALA A 10 18.64 -25.71 28.87
N LEU A 11 17.38 -25.84 28.45
CA LEU A 11 17.01 -25.78 27.04
C LEU A 11 17.06 -24.30 26.62
N LEU A 12 18.20 -23.85 26.08
CA LEU A 12 18.26 -22.60 25.33
C LEU A 12 17.45 -22.80 24.03
N GLY A 13 16.19 -22.42 24.06
CA GLY A 13 15.37 -22.23 22.87
C GLY A 13 15.79 -20.94 22.18
N SER A 14 16.71 -21.05 21.21
CA SER A 14 16.94 -19.99 20.24
C SER A 14 15.70 -19.84 19.36
N ILE A 15 14.81 -18.92 19.71
CA ILE A 15 13.81 -18.39 18.78
C ILE A 15 14.57 -17.48 17.82
N MET A 16 14.99 -18.04 16.69
CA MET A 16 15.39 -17.26 15.53
C MET A 16 14.12 -16.61 14.96
N ALA A 17 13.78 -15.42 15.44
CA ALA A 17 12.88 -14.53 14.72
C ALA A 17 13.64 -13.98 13.52
N ALA A 18 13.53 -14.67 12.38
CA ALA A 18 13.90 -14.13 11.09
C ALA A 18 12.79 -13.15 10.66
N THR A 19 12.92 -11.88 11.06
CA THR A 19 12.08 -10.79 10.56
C THR A 19 12.79 -10.08 9.43
N THR A 20 12.26 -10.23 8.22
CA THR A 20 12.61 -9.39 7.08
C THR A 20 11.87 -8.06 7.25
N THR A 21 12.59 -7.02 7.65
CA THR A 21 12.10 -5.64 7.87
C THR A 21 12.54 -4.73 6.74
N MET A 22 11.78 -3.67 6.44
CA MET A 22 12.34 -2.49 5.78
C MET A 22 13.33 -1.80 6.74
N GLN A 23 14.62 -1.80 6.42
CA GLN A 23 15.69 -1.15 7.20
C GLN A 23 16.49 -0.20 6.32
N ALA A 24 16.06 1.06 6.24
CA ALA A 24 16.91 2.14 5.79
C ALA A 24 17.75 2.64 6.99
N PHE A 25 19.00 2.17 7.12
CA PHE A 25 19.99 2.84 7.96
C PHE A 25 20.61 3.98 7.17
N ALA A 26 20.18 5.21 7.42
CA ALA A 26 20.96 6.39 7.11
C ALA A 26 20.68 7.46 8.16
N VAL A 27 21.67 7.75 9.02
CA VAL A 27 21.71 9.03 9.72
C VAL A 27 22.24 10.04 8.71
N PRO A 28 21.46 11.03 8.25
CA PRO A 28 22.00 12.08 7.40
C PRO A 28 22.75 13.06 8.32
N THR A 29 24.08 13.07 8.27
CA THR A 29 24.90 14.08 8.98
C THR A 29 25.16 15.33 8.15
N ASN A 30 24.47 15.57 7.04
CA ASN A 30 24.69 16.76 6.22
C ASN A 30 23.37 17.50 5.99
N GLY A 31 23.39 18.82 6.22
CA GLY A 31 22.28 19.74 5.93
C GLY A 31 21.88 19.74 4.45
N PRO A 32 21.08 20.71 3.98
CA PRO A 32 20.52 20.72 2.63
C PRO A 32 21.62 20.94 1.57
N GLY A 33 22.37 19.89 1.27
CA GLY A 33 23.29 19.79 0.15
C GLY A 33 22.49 19.50 -1.11
N SER A 34 22.70 20.29 -2.16
CA SER A 34 22.06 20.07 -3.45
C SER A 34 22.47 18.72 -4.03
N LEU A 35 21.48 17.91 -4.42
CA LEU A 35 21.71 16.61 -5.04
C LEU A 35 22.56 16.78 -6.33
N PRO A 36 23.52 15.87 -6.60
CA PRO A 36 24.29 15.84 -7.84
C PRO A 36 23.42 15.95 -9.10
N PRO A 37 23.93 16.50 -10.21
CA PRO A 37 23.16 16.71 -11.46
C PRO A 37 22.50 15.47 -12.10
N GLY A 38 22.81 14.24 -11.66
CA GLY A 38 22.13 12.99 -12.06
C GLY A 38 21.20 12.38 -11.00
N GLN A 39 21.05 13.03 -9.85
CA GLN A 39 20.18 12.65 -8.73
C GLN A 39 19.06 13.67 -8.50
N ARG A 40 18.98 14.71 -9.33
CA ARG A 40 17.85 15.65 -9.31
C ARG A 40 16.68 15.02 -10.05
N ILE A 41 15.59 14.82 -9.32
CA ILE A 41 14.30 14.46 -9.89
C ILE A 41 13.89 15.61 -10.81
N ALA A 42 13.45 15.31 -12.04
CA ALA A 42 12.87 16.34 -12.89
C ALA A 42 11.64 16.96 -12.21
N ALA A 43 11.27 18.19 -12.59
CA ALA A 43 10.00 18.77 -12.14
C ALA A 43 8.84 17.78 -12.41
N VAL A 44 7.79 17.80 -11.58
CA VAL A 44 6.65 16.88 -11.72
C VAL A 44 5.81 17.20 -12.96
N ASP A 45 5.73 18.49 -13.35
CA ASP A 45 4.89 19.02 -14.43
C ASP A 45 4.97 18.29 -15.79
N PRO A 46 6.15 17.89 -16.31
CA PRO A 46 6.24 17.16 -17.58
C PRO A 46 5.57 15.79 -17.52
N TYR A 47 5.60 15.12 -16.36
CA TYR A 47 4.93 13.82 -16.18
C TYR A 47 3.41 13.99 -16.18
N VAL A 48 2.91 14.96 -15.40
CA VAL A 48 1.49 15.31 -15.35
C VAL A 48 0.98 15.66 -16.74
N THR A 49 1.63 16.61 -17.41
CA THR A 49 1.25 17.06 -18.77
C THR A 49 1.23 15.90 -19.77
N ALA A 50 2.20 14.99 -19.72
CA ALA A 50 2.28 13.88 -20.65
C ALA A 50 1.22 12.79 -20.39
N LEU A 51 0.84 12.58 -19.13
CA LEU A 51 -0.25 11.70 -18.74
C LEU A 51 -1.61 12.30 -19.14
N GLU A 52 -1.86 13.58 -18.85
CA GLU A 52 -3.09 14.28 -19.24
C GLU A 52 -3.29 14.29 -20.75
N LYS A 53 -2.22 14.51 -21.53
CA LYS A 53 -2.27 14.42 -23.00
C LYS A 53 -2.63 13.02 -23.52
N ARG A 54 -2.49 11.98 -22.69
CA ARG A 54 -2.92 10.60 -22.98
C ARG A 54 -4.38 10.33 -22.58
N GLY A 55 -5.04 11.30 -21.96
CA GLY A 55 -6.43 11.22 -21.48
C GLY A 55 -6.55 10.68 -20.04
N PHE A 56 -5.50 10.81 -19.23
CA PHE A 56 -5.58 10.53 -17.79
C PHE A 56 -6.00 11.78 -17.02
N GLU A 57 -6.79 11.59 -15.97
CA GLU A 57 -6.91 12.57 -14.89
C GLU A 57 -5.81 12.30 -13.88
N VAL A 58 -5.09 13.33 -13.46
CA VAL A 58 -3.92 13.20 -12.59
C VAL A 58 -4.11 14.05 -11.35
N LEU A 59 -3.94 13.45 -10.18
CA LEU A 59 -3.87 14.15 -8.91
C LEU A 59 -2.47 14.12 -8.32
N GLU A 60 -2.13 15.19 -7.60
CA GLU A 60 -0.88 15.30 -6.87
C GLU A 60 -1.03 14.83 -5.42
N GLY A 61 -0.29 13.78 -5.07
CA GLY A 61 -0.06 13.34 -3.69
C GLY A 61 1.37 13.60 -3.24
N ASP A 62 1.68 13.23 -2.00
CA ASP A 62 2.92 13.55 -1.30
C ASP A 62 3.49 12.30 -0.60
N PHE A 63 4.53 12.49 0.21
CA PHE A 63 5.04 11.50 1.15
C PHE A 63 4.88 12.01 2.58
N THR A 64 4.56 11.10 3.49
CA THR A 64 4.61 11.34 4.93
C THR A 64 5.46 10.28 5.60
N LEU A 65 6.06 10.64 6.73
CA LEU A 65 6.79 9.71 7.58
C LEU A 65 5.86 9.22 8.68
N TRP A 66 5.71 7.89 8.77
CA TRP A 66 5.02 7.23 9.87
C TRP A 66 6.04 6.56 10.80
N GLY A 67 6.39 7.30 11.86
CA GLY A 67 7.30 6.87 12.93
C GLY A 67 6.61 6.76 14.28
N ILE A 68 7.42 6.69 15.34
CA ILE A 68 6.91 6.50 16.70
C ILE A 68 6.05 7.67 17.20
N ASP A 69 6.28 8.88 16.70
CA ASP A 69 5.54 10.07 17.10
C ASP A 69 4.08 10.05 16.64
N GLN A 70 3.77 9.35 15.56
CA GLN A 70 2.40 9.16 15.05
C GLN A 70 1.65 8.02 15.77
N CYS A 71 2.39 7.19 16.52
CA CYS A 71 1.86 5.99 17.17
C CYS A 71 0.72 6.26 18.17
N PRO A 72 0.75 7.32 19.02
CA PRO A 72 -0.36 7.60 19.93
C PRO A 72 -1.70 7.82 19.20
N GLY A 73 -1.69 8.56 18.08
CA GLY A 73 -2.90 8.81 17.29
C GLY A 73 -3.40 7.54 16.60
N SER A 74 -2.49 6.75 16.00
CA SER A 74 -2.83 5.44 15.45
C SER A 74 -3.45 4.52 16.51
N PHE A 75 -2.88 4.50 17.73
CA PHE A 75 -3.37 3.65 18.81
C PHE A 75 -4.73 4.09 19.34
N GLU A 76 -4.97 5.39 19.48
CA GLU A 76 -6.27 5.94 19.88
C GLU A 76 -7.37 5.55 18.89
N LEU A 77 -7.10 5.64 17.59
CA LEU A 77 -8.06 5.32 16.55
C LEU A 77 -8.24 3.81 16.34
N MET A 78 -7.12 3.07 16.27
CA MET A 78 -7.10 1.68 15.80
C MET A 78 -6.93 0.65 16.92
N GLY A 79 -6.63 1.06 18.16
CA GLY A 79 -6.30 0.16 19.26
C GLY A 79 -4.97 -0.58 19.11
N SER A 80 -4.17 -0.20 18.10
CA SER A 80 -2.88 -0.79 17.78
C SER A 80 -2.01 0.22 17.04
N CYS A 81 -0.71 -0.02 17.06
CA CYS A 81 0.28 0.72 16.30
C CYS A 81 1.05 -0.21 15.33
N TYR A 82 0.44 -1.34 14.97
CA TYR A 82 0.82 -2.22 13.86
C TYR A 82 2.30 -2.56 13.74
N PHE A 83 2.93 -2.87 14.88
CA PHE A 83 4.36 -3.18 14.95
C PHE A 83 5.25 -2.06 14.38
N ASN A 84 4.85 -0.80 14.58
CA ASN A 84 5.68 0.35 14.25
C ASN A 84 7.08 0.16 14.85
N ASN A 85 8.10 0.39 14.04
CA ASN A 85 9.47 0.23 14.45
C ASN A 85 10.01 1.60 14.88
N PRO A 86 10.22 1.86 16.18
CA PRO A 86 10.62 3.18 16.65
C PRO A 86 11.99 3.62 16.13
N THR A 87 12.83 2.70 15.65
CA THR A 87 14.16 3.00 15.10
C THR A 87 14.20 3.03 13.57
N ALA A 88 13.08 2.75 12.90
CA ALA A 88 12.99 2.73 11.44
C ALA A 88 11.59 3.22 11.00
N PRO A 89 11.38 4.55 10.87
CA PRO A 89 10.12 5.09 10.39
C PRO A 89 9.86 4.64 8.95
N TYR A 90 8.58 4.62 8.57
CA TYR A 90 8.15 4.20 7.24
C TYR A 90 7.79 5.42 6.39
N ASP A 91 8.25 5.45 5.14
CA ASP A 91 7.80 6.41 4.13
C ASP A 91 6.51 5.94 3.49
N PHE A 92 5.44 6.72 3.64
CA PHE A 92 4.11 6.43 3.09
C PHE A 92 3.83 7.43 1.98
N ALA A 93 3.47 6.94 0.78
CA ALA A 93 2.91 7.84 -0.23
C ALA A 93 1.43 8.10 0.11
N VAL A 94 1.06 9.37 0.22
CA VAL A 94 -0.23 9.87 0.72
C VAL A 94 -0.93 10.72 -0.30
N VAL A 95 -2.20 10.42 -0.57
CA VAL A 95 -2.82 10.84 -1.83
C VAL A 95 -4.22 11.36 -1.68
N PRO A 96 -4.61 12.35 -2.51
CA PRO A 96 -5.94 12.90 -2.40
C PRO A 96 -6.96 11.86 -2.90
N PRO A 97 -8.09 11.69 -2.20
CA PRO A 97 -9.18 10.87 -2.70
C PRO A 97 -9.82 11.52 -3.92
N TRP A 98 -10.42 10.72 -4.80
CA TRP A 98 -11.31 11.31 -5.82
C TRP A 98 -12.53 11.96 -5.17
N THR A 99 -13.14 12.92 -5.87
CA THR A 99 -14.31 13.64 -5.34
C THR A 99 -15.52 12.74 -5.06
N ASP A 100 -15.61 11.59 -5.75
CA ASP A 100 -16.61 10.55 -5.58
C ASP A 100 -16.08 9.29 -4.88
N GLU A 101 -14.82 9.30 -4.42
CA GLU A 101 -14.24 8.17 -3.70
C GLU A 101 -14.83 8.06 -2.30
N TYR A 102 -15.15 6.84 -1.91
CA TYR A 102 -15.52 6.54 -0.54
C TYR A 102 -14.26 6.40 0.30
N THR A 103 -14.06 7.30 1.26
CA THR A 103 -13.09 7.18 2.36
C THR A 103 -13.81 6.62 3.58
N ASP A 104 -13.26 5.58 4.22
CA ASP A 104 -13.85 5.03 5.45
C ASP A 104 -13.44 5.88 6.67
N PRO A 105 -14.38 6.58 7.34
CA PRO A 105 -14.05 7.45 8.47
C PRO A 105 -13.52 6.69 9.70
N ALA A 106 -13.65 5.37 9.72
CA ALA A 106 -13.09 4.53 10.76
C ALA A 106 -11.57 4.34 10.64
N THR A 107 -11.02 4.55 9.44
CA THR A 107 -9.59 4.36 9.13
C THR A 107 -8.88 5.64 8.69
N GLU A 108 -9.62 6.74 8.57
CA GLU A 108 -9.07 8.07 8.27
C GLU A 108 -8.08 8.49 9.36
N GLY A 109 -6.84 8.79 8.98
CA GLY A 109 -5.76 9.08 9.92
C GLY A 109 -5.17 7.89 10.68
N ALA A 110 -5.42 6.64 10.25
CA ALA A 110 -4.90 5.45 10.93
C ALA A 110 -3.36 5.40 11.02
N PHE A 111 -2.63 6.15 10.18
CA PHE A 111 -1.17 6.14 10.11
C PHE A 111 -0.58 7.54 10.05
N GLY A 112 -1.05 8.40 10.95
CA GLY A 112 -0.70 9.82 10.99
C GLY A 112 -1.85 10.68 10.51
N LEU A 113 -1.78 11.97 10.79
CA LEU A 113 -2.83 12.91 10.39
C LEU A 113 -2.82 13.08 8.86
N ASP A 114 -4.00 12.95 8.27
CA ASP A 114 -4.25 13.26 6.87
C ASP A 114 -4.21 14.79 6.69
N GLU A 115 -3.01 15.36 6.66
CA GLU A 115 -2.80 16.79 6.40
C GLU A 115 -3.12 17.09 4.93
N ASN A 116 -3.65 18.29 4.63
CA ASN A 116 -3.89 18.77 3.26
C ASN A 116 -4.85 17.91 2.40
N GLY A 117 -5.69 17.08 3.01
CA GLY A 117 -6.69 16.27 2.30
C GLY A 117 -6.07 15.11 1.51
N VAL A 118 -4.86 14.69 1.85
CA VAL A 118 -4.22 13.47 1.35
C VAL A 118 -4.31 12.37 2.41
N GLY A 119 -4.58 11.14 1.96
CA GLY A 119 -4.76 9.98 2.80
C GLY A 119 -3.75 8.88 2.50
N SER A 120 -3.35 8.16 3.54
CA SER A 120 -2.46 7.00 3.40
C SER A 120 -3.23 5.70 3.09
N VAL A 121 -4.50 5.64 3.50
CA VAL A 121 -5.47 4.58 3.20
C VAL A 121 -6.46 5.07 2.14
N TYR A 122 -6.60 4.36 1.02
CA TYR A 122 -7.57 4.69 -0.03
C TYR A 122 -7.96 3.43 -0.81
N ARG A 123 -8.72 3.53 -1.90
CA ARG A 123 -9.18 2.37 -2.69
C ARG A 123 -8.76 2.52 -4.15
N LEU A 124 -7.94 1.59 -4.63
CA LEU A 124 -7.47 1.62 -6.02
C LEU A 124 -8.52 0.99 -6.96
N ASP A 125 -9.09 1.79 -7.87
CA ASP A 125 -9.96 1.29 -8.94
C ASP A 125 -9.17 0.46 -9.98
N PRO A 126 -9.79 -0.51 -10.67
CA PRO A 126 -9.13 -1.23 -11.75
C PRO A 126 -8.58 -0.34 -12.88
N ASN A 127 -9.12 0.87 -13.06
CA ASN A 127 -8.66 1.83 -14.08
C ASN A 127 -7.72 2.90 -13.51
N GLU A 128 -7.18 2.65 -12.32
CA GLU A 128 -6.25 3.54 -11.65
C GLU A 128 -4.86 2.93 -11.52
N ALA A 129 -3.89 3.82 -11.49
CA ALA A 129 -2.52 3.48 -11.22
C ALA A 129 -1.88 4.56 -10.39
N ILE A 130 -0.74 4.18 -9.83
CA ILE A 130 0.06 5.02 -8.99
C ILE A 130 1.46 5.08 -9.52
N LEU A 131 1.99 6.30 -9.59
CA LEU A 131 3.35 6.57 -10.03
C LEU A 131 4.12 7.21 -8.88
N VAL A 132 4.93 6.41 -8.22
CA VAL A 132 5.88 6.85 -7.20
C VAL A 132 7.24 6.97 -7.87
N PHE A 133 7.91 8.11 -7.72
CA PHE A 133 9.25 8.27 -8.24
C PHE A 133 10.06 9.23 -7.41
N GLY A 134 11.36 8.96 -7.33
CA GLY A 134 12.27 9.79 -6.56
C GLY A 134 13.67 9.21 -6.52
N THR A 135 14.56 9.93 -5.86
CA THR A 135 15.93 9.46 -5.62
C THR A 135 15.90 8.53 -4.42
N LEU A 136 16.30 7.28 -4.63
CA LEU A 136 16.43 6.30 -3.56
C LEU A 136 17.49 6.75 -2.54
N PRO A 137 17.35 6.32 -1.27
CA PRO A 137 18.24 6.75 -0.20
C PRO A 137 19.71 6.34 -0.44
N PRO A 138 20.62 6.83 0.42
CA PRO A 138 21.95 6.26 0.57
C PRO A 138 21.91 4.76 0.84
N GLU A 139 23.07 4.11 0.69
CA GLU A 139 23.20 2.68 0.93
C GLU A 139 22.75 2.29 2.34
N ALA A 140 21.87 1.28 2.40
CA ALA A 140 21.29 0.77 3.63
C ALA A 140 21.20 -0.76 3.60
N ALA A 141 20.86 -1.36 4.73
CA ALA A 141 20.69 -2.81 4.85
C ALA A 141 19.56 -3.34 3.96
N TYR A 142 18.46 -2.58 3.83
CA TYR A 142 17.32 -2.96 3.01
C TYR A 142 16.50 -1.75 2.56
N PHE A 143 16.11 -1.75 1.28
CA PHE A 143 15.04 -0.88 0.78
C PHE A 143 13.96 -1.77 0.19
N GLY A 144 12.70 -1.41 0.40
CA GLY A 144 11.60 -2.03 -0.31
C GLY A 144 10.45 -1.07 -0.47
N MET A 145 9.62 -1.35 -1.47
CA MET A 145 8.32 -0.73 -1.65
C MET A 145 7.28 -1.84 -1.81
N GLN A 146 6.16 -1.73 -1.11
CA GLN A 146 5.09 -2.71 -1.12
C GLN A 146 3.76 -2.09 -0.66
N SER A 147 2.68 -2.45 -1.35
CA SER A 147 1.31 -2.21 -0.94
C SER A 147 0.76 -3.36 -0.10
N TYR A 148 -0.02 -3.00 0.91
CA TYR A 148 -0.75 -3.93 1.75
C TYR A 148 -2.26 -3.77 1.56
N SER A 149 -3.03 -4.83 1.83
CA SER A 149 -4.42 -4.64 2.20
C SER A 149 -4.49 -4.32 3.68
N PHE A 150 -5.13 -3.21 4.01
CA PHE A 150 -5.29 -2.74 5.39
C PHE A 150 -6.58 -3.23 6.08
N SER A 151 -7.66 -3.36 5.32
CA SER A 151 -8.91 -3.88 5.87
C SER A 151 -9.73 -4.57 4.79
N ARG A 152 -10.65 -5.43 5.22
CA ARG A 152 -11.63 -6.05 4.33
C ARG A 152 -12.96 -6.26 5.03
N LYS A 153 -14.03 -6.33 4.22
CA LYS A 153 -15.35 -6.71 4.71
C LYS A 153 -15.39 -8.18 5.15
N GLY A 154 -16.22 -8.45 6.16
CA GLY A 154 -16.53 -9.79 6.66
C GLY A 154 -15.60 -10.25 7.77
N ASP A 155 -15.72 -11.53 8.14
CA ASP A 155 -15.12 -12.05 9.36
C ASP A 155 -13.76 -12.71 9.14
N TYR A 156 -13.01 -12.91 10.23
CA TYR A 156 -11.81 -13.76 10.25
C TYR A 156 -12.19 -15.21 10.58
N ALA A 157 -11.44 -16.16 10.01
CA ALA A 157 -11.67 -17.58 10.28
C ALA A 157 -11.16 -17.95 11.68
N THR A 158 -12.02 -18.59 12.47
CA THR A 158 -11.71 -19.01 13.85
C THR A 158 -11.56 -20.53 13.99
N ASP A 159 -11.91 -21.28 12.95
CA ASP A 159 -11.90 -22.74 12.86
C ASP A 159 -10.60 -23.28 12.26
N ASN A 160 -9.45 -22.75 12.69
CA ASN A 160 -8.15 -23.18 12.19
C ASN A 160 -7.06 -23.22 13.27
N PRO A 161 -6.00 -24.04 13.09
CA PRO A 161 -4.93 -24.18 14.07
C PRO A 161 -4.19 -22.88 14.40
N THR A 162 -4.10 -21.94 13.44
CA THR A 162 -3.44 -20.64 13.66
C THR A 162 -4.21 -19.80 14.66
N TYR A 163 -5.53 -19.74 14.52
CA TYR A 163 -6.40 -19.04 15.47
C TYR A 163 -6.32 -19.69 16.86
N GLU A 164 -6.42 -21.02 16.95
CA GLU A 164 -6.29 -21.75 18.22
C GLU A 164 -4.95 -21.45 18.92
N PHE A 165 -3.85 -21.49 18.17
CA PHE A 165 -2.51 -21.21 18.68
C PHE A 165 -2.39 -19.77 19.20
N LEU A 166 -2.77 -18.76 18.41
CA LEU A 166 -2.67 -17.36 18.80
C LEU A 166 -3.61 -17.02 19.96
N ASN A 167 -4.79 -17.65 20.02
CA ASN A 167 -5.70 -17.51 21.14
C ASN A 167 -5.13 -18.13 22.43
N ALA A 168 -4.51 -19.30 22.36
CA ALA A 168 -3.86 -19.94 23.51
C ALA A 168 -2.69 -19.09 24.06
N LEU A 169 -2.03 -18.28 23.22
CA LEU A 169 -1.01 -17.31 23.63
C LEU A 169 -1.58 -15.99 24.18
N GLY A 170 -2.90 -15.80 24.16
CA GLY A 170 -3.53 -14.52 24.52
C GLY A 170 -3.28 -13.39 23.50
N ALA A 171 -2.82 -13.73 22.29
CA ALA A 171 -2.48 -12.78 21.23
C ALA A 171 -3.62 -12.54 20.23
N LYS A 172 -4.81 -13.12 20.46
CA LYS A 172 -5.94 -13.08 19.53
C LYS A 172 -6.28 -11.65 19.07
N GLU A 173 -6.47 -10.72 20.00
CA GLU A 173 -6.90 -9.34 19.68
C GLU A 173 -5.85 -8.57 18.85
N ILE A 174 -4.58 -8.97 18.90
CA ILE A 174 -3.52 -8.35 18.09
C ILE A 174 -3.68 -8.73 16.61
N PHE A 175 -4.02 -9.99 16.34
CA PHE A 175 -4.04 -10.55 14.98
C PHE A 175 -5.45 -10.67 14.37
N PHE A 176 -6.48 -10.75 15.20
CA PHE A 176 -7.86 -10.97 14.81
C PHE A 176 -8.75 -9.93 15.49
N HIS A 177 -8.92 -8.78 14.84
CA HIS A 177 -9.73 -7.68 15.33
C HIS A 177 -10.59 -7.08 14.22
N GLU A 178 -11.72 -6.53 14.64
CA GLU A 178 -12.54 -5.66 13.80
C GLU A 178 -11.91 -4.26 13.71
N ILE A 179 -12.21 -3.52 12.65
CA ILE A 179 -11.84 -2.10 12.54
C ILE A 179 -12.65 -1.32 13.58
N PRO A 180 -12.00 -0.57 14.51
CA PRO A 180 -12.73 0.23 15.48
C PRO A 180 -13.66 1.21 14.77
N ARG A 181 -14.89 1.34 15.25
CA ARG A 181 -15.95 2.17 14.65
C ARG A 181 -16.49 1.66 13.30
N ASN A 182 -16.02 0.52 12.78
CA ASN A 182 -16.61 -0.17 11.63
C ASN A 182 -16.50 -1.71 11.76
N THR A 183 -17.40 -2.29 12.56
CA THR A 183 -17.42 -3.73 12.86
C THR A 183 -17.84 -4.63 11.69
N GLU A 184 -18.26 -4.07 10.55
CA GLU A 184 -18.46 -4.85 9.32
C GLU A 184 -17.14 -5.26 8.65
N ARG A 185 -16.01 -4.72 9.13
CA ARG A 185 -14.68 -4.90 8.57
C ARG A 185 -13.74 -5.44 9.62
N ILE A 186 -12.80 -6.25 9.16
CA ILE A 186 -11.67 -6.71 9.97
C ILE A 186 -10.38 -6.03 9.52
N GLY A 187 -9.49 -5.82 10.49
CA GLY A 187 -8.10 -5.43 10.23
C GLY A 187 -7.40 -6.52 9.41
N ALA A 188 -6.67 -6.09 8.39
CA ALA A 188 -5.85 -6.94 7.56
C ALA A 188 -4.50 -6.25 7.38
N PHE A 189 -3.39 -6.99 7.40
CA PHE A 189 -2.08 -6.47 6.99
C PHE A 189 -1.45 -7.47 6.04
N ASN A 190 -2.11 -7.66 4.90
CA ASN A 190 -1.73 -8.67 3.95
C ASN A 190 -0.90 -8.03 2.85
N SER A 191 0.31 -8.53 2.64
CA SER A 191 1.07 -8.20 1.44
C SER A 191 0.28 -8.63 0.20
N LEU A 192 0.09 -7.72 -0.75
CA LEU A 192 -0.68 -8.00 -1.97
C LEU A 192 0.19 -8.54 -3.09
N SER A 193 1.48 -8.26 -3.03
CA SER A 193 2.45 -8.59 -4.06
C SER A 193 3.81 -8.90 -3.44
N ASN A 194 4.77 -9.30 -4.28
CA ASN A 194 6.17 -9.32 -3.85
C ASN A 194 6.72 -7.88 -3.80
N SER A 195 7.41 -7.54 -2.72
CA SER A 195 8.05 -6.24 -2.57
C SER A 195 9.04 -5.96 -3.71
N VAL A 196 9.01 -4.75 -4.26
CA VAL A 196 10.11 -4.25 -5.10
C VAL A 196 11.22 -3.76 -4.17
N ASN A 197 12.23 -4.59 -3.95
CA ASN A 197 13.30 -4.33 -2.99
C ASN A 197 14.66 -4.04 -3.64
N ASN A 198 15.65 -3.66 -2.83
CA ASN A 198 17.00 -3.32 -3.29
C ASN A 198 17.64 -4.43 -4.14
N VAL A 199 17.36 -5.71 -3.88
CA VAL A 199 17.87 -6.83 -4.68
C VAL A 199 17.18 -6.91 -6.05
N VAL A 200 15.85 -6.73 -6.09
CA VAL A 200 15.10 -6.67 -7.35
C VAL A 200 15.56 -5.49 -8.20
N ILE A 201 15.77 -4.33 -7.58
CA ILE A 201 16.23 -3.11 -8.24
C ILE A 201 17.62 -3.33 -8.82
N GLU A 202 18.58 -3.75 -8.00
CA GLU A 202 19.95 -3.98 -8.44
C GLU A 202 20.04 -4.98 -9.60
N ARG A 203 19.27 -6.08 -9.54
CA ARG A 203 19.23 -7.07 -10.63
C ARG A 203 18.72 -6.49 -11.96
N GLN A 204 17.80 -5.52 -11.90
CA GLN A 204 17.23 -4.92 -13.11
C GLN A 204 18.06 -3.74 -13.64
N SER A 205 18.48 -2.83 -12.78
CA SER A 205 19.14 -1.57 -13.18
C SER A 205 20.67 -1.59 -13.06
N GLY A 206 21.24 -2.56 -12.35
CA GLY A 206 22.68 -2.70 -12.07
C GLY A 206 23.16 -1.93 -10.83
N SER A 207 22.30 -1.12 -10.22
CA SER A 207 22.54 -0.38 -8.97
C SER A 207 21.23 0.04 -8.32
N THR A 208 21.24 0.27 -7.00
CA THR A 208 20.04 0.65 -6.24
C THR A 208 20.14 2.07 -5.66
N TRP A 209 21.17 2.34 -4.88
CA TRP A 209 21.24 3.50 -3.99
C TRP A 209 21.58 4.81 -4.69
N ASN A 210 21.06 5.92 -4.17
CA ASN A 210 21.31 7.27 -4.69
C ASN A 210 21.03 7.40 -6.20
N GLN A 211 19.93 6.80 -6.66
CA GLN A 211 19.49 6.81 -8.06
C GLN A 211 18.00 7.13 -8.15
N VAL A 212 17.60 7.81 -9.22
CA VAL A 212 16.17 8.03 -9.51
C VAL A 212 15.55 6.70 -9.96
N ARG A 213 14.41 6.34 -9.36
CA ARG A 213 13.63 5.14 -9.70
C ARG A 213 12.17 5.50 -9.83
N TYR A 214 11.46 4.73 -10.65
CA TYR A 214 10.03 4.89 -10.91
C TYR A 214 9.32 3.59 -10.58
N PHE A 215 8.21 3.69 -9.87
CA PHE A 215 7.40 2.57 -9.43
C PHE A 215 5.97 2.80 -9.88
N VAL A 216 5.46 1.86 -10.67
CA VAL A 216 4.08 1.85 -11.17
C VAL A 216 3.29 0.81 -10.39
N ILE A 217 2.30 1.24 -9.62
CA ILE A 217 1.46 0.35 -8.81
C ILE A 217 0.07 0.36 -9.43
N THR A 218 -0.39 -0.78 -9.92
CA THR A 218 -1.71 -0.88 -10.55
C THR A 218 -2.16 -2.33 -10.65
N PRO A 219 -3.48 -2.60 -10.59
CA PRO A 219 -4.03 -3.90 -10.92
C PRO A 219 -4.08 -4.15 -12.43
N ASP A 220 -3.95 -3.12 -13.27
CA ASP A 220 -4.18 -3.20 -14.70
C ASP A 220 -2.88 -3.16 -15.51
N ARG A 221 -2.58 -4.28 -16.19
CA ARG A 221 -1.38 -4.44 -17.03
C ARG A 221 -1.38 -3.56 -18.27
N TYR A 222 -2.55 -3.18 -18.79
CA TYR A 222 -2.64 -2.24 -19.90
C TYR A 222 -2.30 -0.83 -19.42
N LEU A 223 -2.80 -0.42 -18.25
CA LEU A 223 -2.50 0.87 -17.64
C LEU A 223 -1.01 1.00 -17.31
N ASP A 224 -0.41 -0.03 -16.71
CA ASP A 224 1.04 -0.12 -16.49
C ASP A 224 1.84 0.17 -17.80
N LYS A 225 1.45 -0.48 -18.90
CA LYS A 225 2.06 -0.25 -20.21
C LYS A 225 1.88 1.19 -20.70
N GLN A 226 0.71 1.80 -20.49
CA GLN A 226 0.48 3.19 -20.90
C GLN A 226 1.37 4.17 -20.13
N VAL A 227 1.52 3.95 -18.82
CA VAL A 227 2.38 4.77 -17.95
C VAL A 227 3.85 4.62 -18.35
N ARG A 228 4.30 3.38 -18.57
CA ARG A 228 5.66 3.09 -19.08
C ARG A 228 5.93 3.75 -20.43
N GLN A 229 4.95 3.76 -21.34
CA GLN A 229 5.08 4.46 -22.63
C GLN A 229 5.20 5.98 -22.46
N VAL A 230 4.54 6.57 -21.46
CA VAL A 230 4.71 7.99 -21.13
C VAL A 230 6.11 8.24 -20.58
N LEU A 231 6.55 7.46 -19.58
CA LEU A 231 7.89 7.57 -18.98
C LEU A 231 9.01 7.41 -20.03
N HIS A 232 8.90 6.43 -20.92
CA HIS A 232 9.85 6.23 -22.01
C HIS A 232 9.93 7.45 -22.96
N ARG A 233 8.78 8.06 -23.30
CA ARG A 233 8.77 9.29 -24.13
C ARG A 233 9.38 10.49 -23.43
N LEU A 234 9.43 10.48 -22.10
CA LEU A 234 10.13 11.47 -21.29
C LEU A 234 11.61 11.12 -21.04
N GLY A 235 12.13 10.08 -21.69
CA GLY A 235 13.54 9.70 -21.60
C GLY A 235 13.89 8.79 -20.43
N VAL A 236 12.91 8.27 -19.69
CA VAL A 236 13.16 7.32 -18.60
C VAL A 236 13.51 5.95 -19.18
N ALA A 237 14.65 5.39 -18.77
CA ALA A 237 15.09 4.08 -19.24
C ALA A 237 14.22 2.97 -18.62
N GLN A 238 13.87 1.97 -19.43
CA GLN A 238 13.01 0.85 -19.02
C GLN A 238 13.53 0.11 -17.78
N LYS A 239 14.86 0.01 -17.63
CA LYS A 239 15.51 -0.63 -16.49
C LYS A 239 15.29 0.09 -15.16
N ASP A 240 14.95 1.37 -15.18
CA ASP A 240 14.72 2.19 -14.00
C ASP A 240 13.23 2.28 -13.60
N ILE A 241 12.35 1.58 -14.34
CA ILE A 241 10.90 1.53 -14.09
C ILE A 241 10.49 0.14 -13.59
N PHE A 242 9.94 0.11 -12.39
CA PHE A 242 9.49 -1.09 -11.68
C PHE A 242 7.97 -1.09 -11.59
N SER A 243 7.36 -2.28 -11.60
CA SER A 243 5.91 -2.40 -11.39
C SER A 243 5.64 -3.22 -10.16
N GLU A 244 4.76 -2.71 -9.32
CA GLU A 244 4.11 -3.51 -8.31
C GLU A 244 2.74 -3.94 -8.84
N ALA A 245 2.59 -5.23 -9.14
CA ALA A 245 1.34 -5.76 -9.62
C ALA A 245 0.39 -5.99 -8.45
N ILE A 246 -0.71 -5.22 -8.39
CA ILE A 246 -1.80 -5.49 -7.46
C ILE A 246 -2.65 -6.63 -8.04
N PRO A 247 -2.90 -7.72 -7.30
CA PRO A 247 -3.75 -8.79 -7.80
C PRO A 247 -5.13 -8.25 -8.18
N SER A 248 -5.56 -8.51 -9.41
CA SER A 248 -6.89 -8.13 -9.90
C SER A 248 -8.02 -9.00 -9.34
N GLU A 249 -7.70 -9.99 -8.48
CA GLU A 249 -8.71 -10.74 -7.76
C GLU A 249 -9.48 -9.82 -6.81
N ARG A 250 -10.76 -10.15 -6.56
CA ARG A 250 -11.81 -9.30 -5.96
C ARG A 250 -11.54 -8.90 -4.50
N TYR A 251 -10.47 -8.17 -4.27
CA TYR A 251 -10.19 -7.49 -3.04
C TYR A 251 -10.81 -6.09 -3.14
N CYS A 252 -12.08 -5.96 -2.76
CA CYS A 252 -12.62 -4.67 -2.34
C CYS A 252 -11.98 -4.32 -0.99
N GLN A 253 -10.68 -4.02 -1.04
CA GLN A 253 -9.83 -3.78 0.11
C GLN A 253 -9.27 -2.38 0.00
N ASP A 254 -8.89 -1.85 1.16
CA ASP A 254 -8.29 -0.53 1.26
C ASP A 254 -6.76 -0.72 1.07
N LEU A 255 -6.18 0.11 0.20
CA LEU A 255 -4.85 0.04 -0.44
C LEU A 255 -4.03 1.32 -0.14
N TRP A 256 -2.72 1.32 -0.46
CA TRP A 256 -1.67 2.34 -0.11
C TRP A 256 -0.90 2.93 -1.34
N MET A 257 -0.71 4.28 -1.51
CA MET A 257 -0.16 5.13 -2.62
C MET A 257 -1.01 5.84 -3.79
N ARG A 258 -0.43 6.77 -4.60
CA ARG A 258 -1.02 7.87 -5.48
C ARG A 258 -1.83 7.64 -6.74
N SER A 259 -3.14 7.89 -6.79
CA SER A 259 -3.98 7.53 -7.93
C SER A 259 -3.97 8.53 -9.11
N PHE A 260 -4.01 7.99 -10.33
CA PHE A 260 -4.49 8.65 -11.54
C PHE A 260 -5.41 7.68 -12.30
N ARG A 261 -6.47 8.19 -12.91
CA ARG A 261 -7.53 7.38 -13.54
C ARG A 261 -7.63 7.64 -15.02
N ARG A 262 -7.94 6.60 -15.81
CA ARG A 262 -8.27 6.78 -17.23
C ARG A 262 -9.76 7.02 -17.41
N LEU A 263 -10.12 8.10 -18.11
CA LEU A 263 -11.49 8.29 -18.57
C LEU A 263 -11.84 7.33 -19.72
N PRO A 264 -13.06 6.74 -19.73
CA PRO A 264 -13.54 6.00 -20.89
C PRO A 264 -13.70 6.95 -22.09
N PRO A 265 -13.38 6.51 -23.32
CA PRO A 265 -13.52 7.37 -24.49
C PRO A 265 -15.00 7.66 -24.79
N GLY A 266 -15.41 8.93 -24.62
CA GLY A 266 -16.57 9.51 -25.32
C GLY A 266 -17.95 9.45 -24.65
N GLY A 267 -18.07 9.63 -23.33
CA GLY A 267 -19.37 9.79 -22.67
C GLY A 267 -19.58 11.18 -22.07
N SER A 268 -20.48 11.98 -22.66
CA SER A 268 -20.95 13.25 -22.08
C SER A 268 -21.69 13.03 -20.77
N TRP A 269 -21.22 13.61 -19.67
CA TRP A 269 -21.99 13.65 -18.41
C TRP A 269 -23.04 14.76 -18.48
N GLY A 270 -24.30 14.37 -18.63
CA GLY A 270 -25.44 15.23 -18.37
C GLY A 270 -25.56 15.51 -16.87
N GLY A 271 -25.87 16.76 -16.52
CA GLY A 271 -26.02 17.27 -15.15
C GLY A 271 -27.16 16.64 -14.32
N PRO A 272 -27.42 17.19 -13.12
CA PRO A 272 -27.63 16.39 -11.91
C PRO A 272 -29.07 15.86 -11.76
N GLY A 273 -29.21 14.54 -11.83
CA GLY A 273 -30.42 13.82 -11.41
C GLY A 273 -30.34 13.46 -9.92
N ARG A 274 -31.14 14.11 -9.09
CA ARG A 274 -31.36 13.70 -7.69
C ARG A 274 -31.99 12.29 -7.65
N ALA A 275 -31.33 11.31 -7.03
CA ALA A 275 -31.93 10.01 -6.78
C ALA A 275 -32.53 9.96 -5.36
N ARG A 276 -33.87 10.12 -5.28
CA ARG A 276 -34.66 9.65 -4.13
C ARG A 276 -34.87 8.14 -4.26
N CYS A 277 -34.59 7.38 -3.20
CA CYS A 277 -34.98 5.98 -3.10
C CYS A 277 -36.48 5.85 -2.82
N GLY A 278 -37.24 5.34 -3.79
CA GLY A 278 -38.63 4.90 -3.63
C GLY A 278 -38.74 3.40 -3.93
N ARG A 279 -39.32 2.63 -2.99
CA ARG A 279 -39.55 1.19 -3.12
C ARG A 279 -40.65 0.88 -4.15
N ARG A 280 -40.40 -0.07 -5.06
CA ARG A 280 -41.26 -1.23 -5.38
C ARG A 280 -40.64 -2.10 -6.49
N GLY A 281 -40.59 -3.41 -6.26
CA GLY A 281 -40.59 -4.44 -7.29
C GLY A 281 -39.25 -4.81 -7.94
N VAL A 282 -38.92 -6.10 -7.88
CA VAL A 282 -37.90 -6.85 -8.66
C VAL A 282 -36.48 -6.93 -8.06
N ARG A 283 -36.21 -8.14 -7.50
CA ARG A 283 -34.91 -8.81 -7.26
C ARG A 283 -33.67 -7.92 -7.02
N ARG A 284 -33.35 -7.66 -5.75
CA ARG A 284 -31.98 -7.32 -5.34
C ARG A 284 -31.19 -8.62 -5.17
N VAL A 285 -30.27 -8.85 -6.09
CA VAL A 285 -29.15 -9.78 -5.90
C VAL A 285 -27.88 -8.93 -6.02
N CYS A 286 -27.22 -8.64 -4.91
CA CYS A 286 -25.81 -8.29 -4.95
C CYS A 286 -25.07 -9.54 -5.45
N ARG A 287 -24.55 -9.52 -6.68
CA ARG A 287 -23.79 -10.66 -7.23
C ARG A 287 -22.40 -10.21 -7.65
N CYS A 288 -21.40 -10.55 -6.83
CA CYS A 288 -20.11 -10.98 -7.34
C CYS A 288 -20.34 -12.29 -8.11
N GLY A 289 -20.43 -12.21 -9.44
CA GLY A 289 -20.62 -13.37 -10.32
C GLY A 289 -19.34 -13.65 -11.12
N THR A 290 -18.87 -14.89 -11.06
CA THR A 290 -17.92 -15.48 -12.01
C THR A 290 -18.52 -15.57 -13.42
N SER A 291 -17.68 -15.40 -14.44
CA SER A 291 -17.93 -15.81 -15.82
C SER A 291 -18.53 -17.23 -15.87
N ARG A 292 -19.70 -17.37 -16.50
CA ARG A 292 -20.11 -18.61 -17.15
C ARG A 292 -20.23 -18.33 -18.64
N ARG A 293 -19.56 -19.18 -19.41
CA ARG A 293 -19.47 -19.21 -20.87
C ARG A 293 -20.85 -19.17 -21.51
N LEU A 294 -20.98 -18.34 -22.55
CA LEU A 294 -21.94 -18.51 -23.63
C LEU A 294 -21.59 -19.78 -24.42
N GLY A 295 -22.59 -20.61 -24.71
CA GLY A 295 -22.42 -21.82 -25.51
C GLY A 295 -23.73 -22.56 -25.76
N ARG A 296 -24.49 -22.03 -26.75
CA ARG A 296 -25.66 -22.59 -27.46
C ARG A 296 -26.97 -22.76 -26.69
#